data_AF-A0A926GXD9-F1
#
_entry.id   AF-A0A926GXD9-F1
#
_cell.length_a   1.000
_cell.length_b   1.000
_cell.length_c   1.000
_cell.angle_alpha   90.00
_cell.angle_beta   90.00
_cell.angle_gamma   90.00
#
_symmetry.space_group_name_H-M   'P 1'
#
loop_
_entity.id
_entity.type
_entity.pdbx_description
1 polymer ?
#
loop_
_entity_poly.entity_id
_entity_poly.type
_entity_poly.pdbx_seq_one_letter_code
_entity_poly.pdbx_strand_id
1 'polypeptide(L)' 'MIYPTLAYWGTQEIVIVGVIALILFGGSKLPIFAKGIGEGIREFKKSLNGDDDTPPPAPTATTEAAK' A
#
# COMPACT_ATOMS: atom_id res chain seq x y z
N MET A 1 -20.32 22.81 22.45
CA MET A 1 -19.29 23.04 23.49
C MET A 1 -18.84 21.71 24.10
N ILE A 2 -18.44 20.76 23.25
CA ILE A 2 -17.72 19.53 23.61
C ILE A 2 -16.67 19.42 22.51
N TYR A 3 -15.43 19.71 22.86
CA TYR A 3 -14.38 19.89 21.86
C TYR A 3 -13.89 18.53 21.34
N PRO A 4 -13.61 18.43 20.02
CA PRO A 4 -13.00 17.25 19.40
C PRO A 4 -11.56 16.95 19.86
N THR A 5 -11.01 17.71 20.81
CA THR A 5 -9.63 17.63 21.33
C THR A 5 -9.25 16.29 21.93
N LEU A 6 -10.19 15.50 22.43
CA LEU A 6 -9.92 14.14 22.92
C LEU A 6 -9.51 13.16 21.81
N ALA A 7 -10.04 13.33 20.59
CA ALA A 7 -9.66 12.52 19.44
C ALA A 7 -8.33 12.97 18.81
N TYR A 8 -7.82 14.14 19.20
CA TYR A 8 -6.56 14.67 18.68
C TYR A 8 -5.33 14.05 19.36
N TRP A 9 -5.41 13.50 20.58
CA TRP A 9 -4.28 12.87 21.31
C TRP A 9 -3.77 11.52 20.79
N GLY A 10 -4.30 11.01 19.68
CA GLY A 10 -3.65 9.89 18.98
C GLY A 10 -3.05 10.35 17.66
N THR A 11 -3.83 11.12 16.92
CA THR A 11 -3.47 11.57 15.58
C THR A 11 -2.40 12.67 15.63
N GLN A 12 -2.41 13.58 16.63
CA GLN A 12 -1.39 14.62 16.77
C GLN A 12 -0.01 14.03 17.05
N GLU A 13 0.10 13.04 17.93
CA GLU A 13 1.35 12.38 18.29
C GLU A 13 1.95 11.70 17.06
N ILE A 14 1.14 10.94 16.29
CA ILE A 14 1.61 10.31 15.06
C ILE A 14 2.03 11.35 14.01
N VAL A 15 1.28 12.44 13.88
CA VAL A 15 1.64 13.53 12.95
C VAL A 15 2.95 14.20 13.38
N ILE A 16 3.14 14.48 14.66
CA ILE A 16 4.37 15.08 15.21
C ILE A 16 5.58 14.16 14.98
N VAL A 17 5.45 12.87 15.28
CA VAL A 17 6.51 11.88 15.02
C VAL A 17 6.78 11.77 13.52
N GLY A 18 5.73 11.78 12.69
CA GLY A 18 5.84 11.79 11.25
C GLY A 18 6.60 13.01 10.73
N VAL A 19 6.32 14.20 11.25
CA VAL A 19 7.02 15.44 10.87
C VAL A 19 8.49 15.40 11.26
N ILE A 20 8.82 14.94 12.48
CA ILE A 20 10.22 14.78 12.91
C ILE A 20 10.94 13.76 12.03
N ALA A 21 10.30 12.62 11.73
CA ALA A 21 10.84 11.61 10.83
C ALA A 21 11.03 12.16 9.40
N LEU A 22 10.10 12.98 8.89
CA LEU A 22 10.21 13.64 7.59
C LEU A 22 11.37 14.65 7.55
N ILE A 23 11.70 15.31 8.66
CA ILE A 23 12.86 16.21 8.73
C ILE A 23 14.17 15.41 8.75
N LEU A 24 14.23 14.33 9.53
CA LEU A 24 15.45 13.49 9.67
C LEU A 24 15.73 12.64 8.44
N PHE A 25 14.69 12.00 7.88
CA PHE A 25 14.81 11.11 6.73
C PHE A 25 14.52 11.82 5.40
N GLY A 26 13.90 12.99 5.42
CA GLY A 26 13.44 13.69 4.22
C GLY A 26 12.07 13.19 3.74
N GLY A 27 11.26 14.12 3.21
CA GLY A 27 9.91 13.88 2.68
C GLY A 27 9.78 12.70 1.71
N SER A 28 10.85 12.40 0.98
CA SER A 28 10.86 11.40 -0.08
C SER A 28 11.25 10.00 0.39
N LYS A 29 11.88 9.82 1.55
CA LYS A 29 12.39 8.51 1.98
C LYS A 29 11.31 7.66 2.65
N LEU A 30 10.47 8.26 3.49
CA LEU A 30 9.35 7.60 4.17
C LEU A 30 8.40 6.85 3.19
N PRO A 31 7.92 7.46 2.09
CA PRO A 31 7.08 6.76 1.11
C PRO A 31 7.83 5.69 0.31
N ILE A 32 9.12 5.87 0.02
CA ILE A 32 9.95 4.86 -0.66
C ILE A 32 10.12 3.62 0.22
N PHE A 33 10.41 3.79 1.51
CA PHE A 33 10.49 2.70 2.47
C PHE A 33 9.15 1.99 2.66
N ALA A 34 8.05 2.76 2.78
CA ALA A 34 6.71 2.21 2.88
C ALA A 34 6.32 1.39 1.63
N LYS A 35 6.69 1.85 0.43
CA LYS A 35 6.45 1.11 -0.82
C LYS A 35 7.20 -0.22 -0.86
N GLY A 36 8.48 -0.23 -0.50
CA GLY A 36 9.27 -1.46 -0.44
C GLY A 36 8.77 -2.47 0.60
N ILE A 37 8.40 -1.99 1.80
CA ILE A 37 7.80 -2.84 2.84
C ILE A 37 6.42 -3.35 2.40
N GLY A 38 5.61 -2.51 1.77
CA GLY A 38 4.28 -2.87 1.27
C GLY A 38 4.32 -3.96 0.20
N GLU A 39 5.27 -3.87 -0.74
CA GLU A 39 5.49 -4.91 -1.75
C GLU A 39 5.97 -6.23 -1.11
N GLY A 40 6.90 -6.18 -0.15
CA GLY A 40 7.36 -7.37 0.58
C GLY A 40 6.25 -8.04 1.41
N ILE A 41 5.44 -7.25 2.13
CA ILE A 41 4.28 -7.76 2.87
C ILE A 41 3.24 -8.34 1.90
N ARG A 42 3.03 -7.72 0.73
CA ARG A 42 2.08 -8.22 -0.27
C ARG A 42 2.52 -9.57 -0.82
N GLU A 43 3.79 -9.72 -1.18
CA GLU A 43 4.33 -10.99 -1.68
C GLU A 43 4.32 -12.06 -0.58
N PHE A 44 4.70 -11.69 0.64
CA PHE A 44 4.63 -12.58 1.80
C PHE A 44 3.20 -13.06 2.06
N LYS A 45 2.22 -12.15 2.03
CA LYS A 45 0.80 -12.48 2.20
C LYS A 45 0.29 -13.36 1.06
N LYS A 46 0.75 -13.15 -0.17
CA LYS A 46 0.41 -13.98 -1.34
C LYS A 46 0.95 -15.40 -1.19
N SER A 47 2.20 -15.55 -0.77
CA SER A 47 2.80 -16.87 -0.49
C SER A 47 2.18 -17.56 0.72
N LEU A 48 1.81 -16.81 1.76
CA LEU A 48 1.15 -17.37 2.95
C LEU A 48 -0.30 -17.79 2.70
N ASN A 49 -1.03 -17.03 1.88
CA ASN A 49 -2.43 -17.32 1.59
C ASN A 49 -2.61 -18.39 0.50
N GLY A 50 -1.54 -18.80 -0.19
CA GLY A 50 -1.62 -19.85 -1.20
C GLY A 50 -2.59 -19.55 -2.34
N ASP A 51 -2.87 -18.27 -2.61
CA ASP A 51 -3.67 -17.84 -3.76
C ASP A 51 -2.81 -17.98 -5.02
N ASP A 52 -2.67 -19.23 -5.47
CA ASP A 52 -2.49 -19.58 -6.87
C ASP A 52 -3.80 -19.28 -7.62
N ASP A 53 -4.21 -18.01 -7.65
CA ASP A 53 -5.25 -17.60 -8.60
C ASP A 53 -4.61 -17.42 -9.96
N THR A 54 -4.53 -18.58 -10.62
CA THR A 54 -4.89 -18.86 -12.01
C THR A 54 -4.64 -17.72 -13.01
N PRO A 55 -3.87 -17.98 -14.10
CA PRO A 55 -3.76 -17.07 -15.24
C PRO A 55 -5.15 -16.57 -15.65
N PRO A 56 -5.32 -15.29 -16.01
CA PRO A 56 -6.53 -14.86 -16.70
C PRO A 56 -6.74 -15.85 -17.86
N PRO A 57 -7.89 -16.55 -17.93
CA PRO A 57 -8.18 -17.41 -19.07
C PRO A 57 -8.12 -16.50 -20.30
N ALA A 58 -7.13 -16.73 -21.16
CA ALA A 58 -7.07 -16.09 -22.46
C ALA A 58 -8.39 -16.40 -23.18
N PRO A 59 -9.23 -15.39 -23.46
CA PRO A 59 -10.24 -15.54 -24.49
C PRO A 59 -9.49 -15.26 -25.79
N THR A 60 -9.12 -16.34 -26.46
CA THR A 60 -9.11 -16.47 -27.91
C THR A 60 -9.65 -15.25 -28.65
N ALA A 61 -8.77 -14.35 -29.07
CA ALA A 61 -9.02 -13.42 -30.16
C ALA A 61 -8.39 -14.01 -31.42
N THR A 62 -8.96 -15.11 -31.92
CA THR A 62 -8.78 -15.50 -33.32
C THR A 62 -9.51 -14.46 -34.15
N THR A 63 -8.77 -13.42 -34.53
CA THR A 63 -9.02 -12.68 -35.76
C THR A 63 -8.47 -13.55 -36.88
N GLU A 64 -9.24 -14.50 -37.41
CA GLU A 64 -9.02 -15.07 -38.74
C GLU A 64 -10.21 -15.93 -39.17
N ALA A 65 -10.55 -15.85 -40.46
CA ALA A 65 -11.52 -16.66 -41.20
C ALA A 65 -13.02 -16.31 -41.12
N ALA A 66 -13.40 -15.26 -41.87
CA ALA A 66 -14.62 -15.30 -42.68
C ALA A 66 -14.43 -14.44 -43.96
N LYS A 67 -13.66 -14.96 -44.91
CA LYS A 67 -13.86 -14.74 -46.35
C LYS A 67 -13.59 -16.05 -47.07
#